data_AF-A0A2N5LND9-F1
#
_entry.id   AF-A0A2N5LND9-F1
#
_cell.length_a   1.000
_cell.length_b   1.000
_cell.length_c   1.000
_cell.angle_alpha   90.00
_cell.angle_beta   90.00
_cell.angle_gamma   90.00
#
_symmetry.space_group_name_H-M   'P 1'
#
loop_
_entity.id
_entity.type
_entity.pdbx_description
1 polymer ?
#
loop_
_entity_poly.entity_id
_entity_poly.type
_entity_poly.pdbx_seq_one_letter_code
_entity_poly.pdbx_strand_id
1 'polypeptide(L)'
;MSMSTVQSLINGVSQKINALETAQALYSRQLSPDFSTFEYISTDELGLSRILAALLDPKGSHAQQESFLRLFVEHCLPVIYQDYNWQIFFNNLEKTEVFLEEVTGKSNTQRRMDIYLRCQVGDESYGICIENKPYAADQSNQLIDYYHELKERGHSSRHIVYLNEYNGTPDEKSVDARVLEKWKKDKEYSHLRFSDLIGWLKACQVECQNHSVSEFIAQLTKFIQKQFMGIEDMNEDNAILDIIKQNAATIDASIKVSNTVDRMKKELIAKLKVDLLAKYKKTDYELDLSYIGEGRRYEQIRFIIPGYDMGWVCFEFDNAGFDRPILGIKFTSVEAVKACLHTEGMKTVLNTMLTDKKVSSSAQWPAYYYFDPQDWKGSSEAWLMINEGTMADKILEEIDKVFRLLSEKGCFSD
;
A
#
# COMPACT_ATOMS: atom_id res chain seq x y z
N MET A 1 6.60 -20.81 -36.91
CA MET A 1 7.58 -20.14 -36.02
C MET A 1 8.20 -21.20 -35.15
N SER A 2 9.52 -21.26 -35.00
CA SER A 2 10.19 -22.41 -34.37
C SER A 2 10.14 -22.30 -32.85
N MET A 3 9.90 -23.44 -32.18
CA MET A 3 10.07 -23.59 -30.72
C MET A 3 11.42 -23.04 -30.22
N SER A 4 12.43 -23.00 -31.09
CA SER A 4 13.74 -22.43 -30.79
C SER A 4 13.70 -20.96 -30.36
N THR A 5 12.77 -20.14 -30.86
CA THR A 5 12.68 -18.73 -30.48
C THR A 5 12.12 -18.56 -29.07
N VAL A 6 11.08 -19.31 -28.72
CA VAL A 6 10.51 -19.32 -27.35
C VAL A 6 11.55 -19.87 -26.38
N GLN A 7 12.24 -20.95 -26.74
CA GLN A 7 13.32 -21.50 -25.91
C GLN A 7 14.47 -20.50 -25.71
N SER A 8 14.85 -19.77 -26.76
CA SER A 8 15.89 -18.74 -26.67
C SER A 8 15.49 -17.59 -25.76
N LEU A 9 14.22 -17.16 -25.79
CA LEU A 9 13.69 -16.14 -24.88
C LEU A 9 13.76 -16.62 -23.43
N ILE A 10 13.22 -17.82 -23.15
CA ILE A 10 13.22 -18.41 -21.81
C ILE A 10 14.66 -18.55 -21.28
N ASN A 11 15.58 -19.05 -22.11
CA ASN A 11 16.98 -19.19 -21.73
C ASN A 11 17.64 -17.83 -21.47
N GLY A 12 17.36 -16.82 -22.30
CA GLY A 12 17.91 -15.48 -22.13
C GLY A 12 17.42 -14.81 -20.83
N VAL A 13 16.13 -14.91 -20.55
CA VAL A 13 15.53 -14.44 -19.28
C VAL A 13 16.15 -15.16 -18.09
N SER A 14 16.16 -16.51 -18.11
CA SER A 14 16.73 -17.31 -17.02
C SER A 14 18.21 -17.01 -16.77
N GLN A 15 19.03 -16.87 -17.81
CA GLN A 15 20.44 -16.51 -17.67
C GLN A 15 20.63 -15.14 -17.03
N LYS A 16 19.78 -14.16 -17.38
CA LYS A 16 19.86 -12.81 -16.85
C LYS A 16 19.45 -12.75 -15.38
N ILE A 17 18.37 -13.45 -15.01
CA ILE A 17 17.93 -13.59 -13.62
C ILE A 17 19.03 -14.26 -12.80
N ASN A 18 19.54 -15.42 -13.24
CA ASN A 18 20.63 -16.11 -12.53
C ASN A 18 21.88 -15.23 -12.36
N ALA A 19 22.22 -14.41 -13.37
CA ALA A 19 23.34 -13.48 -13.28
C ALA A 19 23.09 -12.35 -12.27
N LEU A 20 21.86 -11.82 -12.22
CA LEU A 20 21.44 -10.83 -11.22
C LEU A 20 21.45 -11.42 -9.81
N GLU A 21 20.87 -12.60 -9.61
CA GLU A 21 20.88 -13.33 -8.34
C GLU A 21 22.32 -13.63 -7.90
N THR A 22 23.20 -14.05 -8.82
CA THR A 22 24.61 -14.31 -8.51
C THR A 22 25.32 -13.02 -8.11
N ALA A 23 25.09 -11.92 -8.82
CA ALA A 23 25.66 -10.61 -8.48
C ALA A 23 25.13 -10.13 -7.12
N GLN A 24 23.82 -10.22 -6.88
CA GLN A 24 23.21 -9.92 -5.60
C GLN A 24 23.82 -10.78 -4.50
N ALA A 25 23.96 -12.10 -4.67
CA ALA A 25 24.57 -12.97 -3.68
C ALA A 25 26.04 -12.59 -3.39
N LEU A 26 26.83 -12.31 -4.43
CA LEU A 26 28.24 -11.91 -4.31
C LEU A 26 28.41 -10.56 -3.59
N TYR A 27 27.56 -9.58 -3.92
CA TYR A 27 27.64 -8.23 -3.38
C TYR A 27 26.69 -7.99 -2.21
N SER A 28 25.87 -8.97 -1.81
CA SER A 28 24.84 -8.87 -0.76
C SER A 28 25.40 -8.35 0.55
N ARG A 29 26.56 -8.90 0.95
CA ARG A 29 27.27 -8.50 2.16
C ARG A 29 27.79 -7.07 2.12
N GLN A 30 28.06 -6.53 0.94
CA GLN A 30 28.62 -5.20 0.75
C GLN A 30 27.53 -4.14 0.48
N LEU A 31 26.50 -4.49 -0.28
CA LEU A 31 25.46 -3.57 -0.75
C LEU A 31 24.20 -3.63 0.10
N SER A 32 23.93 -4.76 0.76
CA SER A 32 22.73 -5.03 1.55
C SER A 32 21.46 -4.48 0.89
N PRO A 33 21.16 -4.94 -0.35
CA PRO A 33 20.15 -4.30 -1.22
C PRO A 33 18.75 -4.26 -0.58
N ASP A 34 18.38 -5.31 0.16
CA ASP A 34 17.09 -5.42 0.83
C ASP A 34 17.03 -4.68 2.17
N PHE A 35 18.17 -4.24 2.71
CA PHE A 35 18.19 -3.56 3.99
C PHE A 35 17.78 -2.09 3.82
N SER A 36 16.74 -1.69 4.56
CA SER A 36 16.35 -0.30 4.70
C SER A 36 16.16 0.06 6.17
N THR A 37 16.75 1.17 6.60
CA THR A 37 16.54 1.68 7.96
C THR A 37 15.07 2.04 8.22
N PHE A 38 14.30 2.33 7.17
CA PHE A 38 12.88 2.66 7.25
C PHE A 38 11.98 1.46 7.57
N GLU A 39 12.49 0.23 7.55
CA GLU A 39 11.76 -0.95 8.08
C GLU A 39 11.67 -0.94 9.60
N TYR A 40 12.55 -0.19 10.27
CA TYR A 40 12.65 -0.13 11.73
C TYR A 40 12.25 1.22 12.32
N ILE A 41 11.93 2.19 11.48
CA ILE A 41 11.50 3.55 11.87
C ILE A 41 9.99 3.66 11.67
N SER A 42 9.31 4.41 12.52
CA SER A 42 7.89 4.71 12.33
C SER A 42 7.72 5.52 11.05
N THR A 43 7.06 4.94 10.04
CA THR A 43 6.73 5.61 8.78
C THR A 43 5.25 5.96 8.70
N ASP A 44 4.52 5.90 9.82
CA ASP A 44 3.17 6.43 9.93
C ASP A 44 3.15 7.97 9.75
N GLU A 45 1.94 8.56 9.70
CA GLU A 45 1.75 10.00 9.52
C GLU A 45 2.63 10.83 10.47
N LEU A 46 2.61 10.50 11.76
CA LEU A 46 3.41 11.20 12.77
C LEU A 46 4.91 10.96 12.62
N GLY A 47 5.33 9.73 12.31
CA GLY A 47 6.73 9.38 12.09
C GLY A 47 7.35 10.14 10.92
N LEU A 48 6.64 10.21 9.79
CA LEU A 48 7.06 11.01 8.64
C LEU A 48 7.05 12.50 8.94
N SER A 49 6.05 13.01 9.67
CA SER A 49 6.03 14.41 10.10
C SER A 49 7.25 14.77 10.95
N ARG A 50 7.65 13.88 11.89
CA ARG A 50 8.88 14.05 12.70
C ARG A 50 10.14 14.10 11.86
N ILE A 51 10.27 13.22 10.87
CA ILE A 51 11.42 13.18 9.96
C ILE A 51 11.50 14.48 9.15
N LEU A 52 10.39 14.90 8.55
CA LEU A 52 10.34 16.12 7.74
C LEU A 52 10.60 17.36 8.60
N ALA A 53 9.96 17.50 9.76
CA ALA A 53 10.19 18.60 10.68
C ALA A 53 11.65 18.67 11.13
N ALA A 54 12.28 17.54 11.42
CA ALA A 54 13.70 17.50 11.80
C ALA A 54 14.63 17.97 10.68
N LEU A 55 14.31 17.70 9.40
CA LEU A 55 15.09 18.20 8.26
C LEU A 55 14.80 19.68 7.94
N LEU A 56 13.60 20.17 8.26
CA LEU A 56 13.19 21.55 8.02
C LEU A 56 13.65 22.52 9.11
N ASP A 57 14.07 22.03 10.28
CA ASP A 57 14.49 22.86 11.41
C ASP A 57 15.90 23.42 11.20
N PRO A 58 16.08 24.76 11.04
CA PRO A 58 17.42 25.35 10.93
C PRO A 58 18.33 25.07 12.14
N LYS A 59 17.74 24.71 13.29
CA LYS A 59 18.43 24.39 14.55
C LYS A 59 18.40 22.88 14.83
N GLY A 60 18.01 22.07 13.85
CA GLY A 60 17.92 20.62 13.94
C GLY A 60 19.27 19.94 14.14
N SER A 61 19.22 18.69 14.62
CA SER A 61 20.42 17.89 14.95
C SER A 61 21.28 17.53 13.73
N HIS A 62 20.77 17.70 12.51
CA HIS A 62 21.55 17.56 11.29
C HIS A 62 22.61 18.66 11.12
N ALA A 63 22.52 19.76 11.87
CA ALA A 63 23.51 20.84 11.91
C ALA A 63 23.86 21.46 10.54
N GLN A 64 22.92 21.42 9.59
CA GLN A 64 23.09 22.04 8.26
C GLN A 64 22.54 23.47 8.18
N GLN A 65 22.25 24.07 9.36
CA GLN A 65 21.67 25.41 9.48
C GLN A 65 20.38 25.51 8.63
N GLU A 66 20.09 26.66 8.03
CA GLU A 66 18.89 26.86 7.21
C GLU A 66 18.96 26.22 5.81
N SER A 67 20.06 25.56 5.44
CA SER A 67 20.30 25.08 4.07
C SER A 67 19.20 24.13 3.57
N PHE A 68 18.77 23.18 4.42
CA PHE A 68 17.71 22.23 4.04
C PHE A 68 16.35 22.92 3.90
N LEU A 69 16.02 23.87 4.78
CA LEU A 69 14.80 24.67 4.67
C LEU A 69 14.81 25.57 3.44
N ARG A 70 15.97 26.17 3.12
CA ARG A 70 16.16 26.98 1.90
C ARG A 70 15.85 26.15 0.66
N LEU A 71 16.47 24.99 0.54
CA LEU A 71 16.24 24.07 -0.57
C LEU A 71 14.79 23.60 -0.62
N PHE A 72 14.13 23.40 0.52
CA PHE A 72 12.70 23.05 0.55
C PHE A 72 11.84 24.16 -0.05
N VAL A 73 12.07 25.42 0.33
CA VAL A 73 11.31 26.55 -0.23
C VAL A 73 11.56 26.70 -1.73
N GLU A 74 12.80 26.54 -2.18
CA GLU A 74 13.17 26.64 -3.60
C GLU A 74 12.57 25.52 -4.46
N HIS A 75 12.66 24.26 -4.01
CA HIS A 75 12.25 23.09 -4.79
C HIS A 75 10.78 22.74 -4.62
N CYS A 76 10.24 22.86 -3.41
CA CYS A 76 8.89 22.41 -3.08
C CYS A 76 7.87 23.56 -3.04
N LEU A 77 8.29 24.79 -2.73
CA LEU A 77 7.36 25.93 -2.60
C LEU A 77 7.71 27.09 -3.55
N PRO A 78 7.74 26.86 -4.89
CA PRO A 78 8.10 27.91 -5.84
C PRO A 78 7.17 29.13 -5.76
N VAL A 79 5.91 28.93 -5.35
CA VAL A 79 4.94 30.01 -5.12
C VAL A 79 5.32 30.93 -3.96
N ILE A 80 6.07 30.43 -2.97
CA ILE A 80 6.66 31.22 -1.88
C ILE A 80 7.98 31.83 -2.36
N TYR A 81 8.87 31.02 -2.95
CA TYR A 81 10.19 31.46 -3.39
C TYR A 81 10.14 32.67 -4.35
N GLN A 82 9.16 32.69 -5.26
CA GLN A 82 8.99 33.73 -6.27
C GLN A 82 8.13 34.92 -5.79
N ASP A 83 7.56 34.87 -4.60
CA ASP A 83 6.67 35.92 -4.11
C ASP A 83 7.43 36.98 -3.31
N TYR A 84 7.15 38.25 -3.61
CA TYR A 84 7.79 39.38 -2.96
C TYR A 84 7.51 39.44 -1.45
N ASN A 85 6.29 39.07 -1.03
CA ASN A 85 5.88 39.15 0.39
C ASN A 85 6.68 38.17 1.27
N TRP A 86 7.21 37.10 0.67
CA TRP A 86 7.97 36.06 1.35
C TRP A 86 9.49 36.26 1.31
N GLN A 87 9.99 37.32 0.67
CA GLN A 87 11.45 37.53 0.56
C GLN A 87 12.12 37.82 1.90
N ILE A 88 11.44 38.51 2.82
CA ILE A 88 11.99 38.75 4.17
C ILE A 88 12.12 37.41 4.91
N PHE A 89 11.10 36.53 4.82
CA PHE A 89 11.17 35.16 5.34
C PHE A 89 12.35 34.38 4.73
N PHE A 90 12.45 34.36 3.40
CA PHE A 90 13.47 33.59 2.69
C PHE A 90 14.92 34.03 3.00
N ASN A 91 15.10 35.32 3.31
CA ASN A 91 16.39 35.89 3.71
C ASN A 91 16.70 35.74 5.21
N ASN A 92 15.77 35.21 6.01
CA ASN A 92 15.91 35.07 7.47
C ASN A 92 15.48 33.66 7.94
N LEU A 93 15.66 32.65 7.10
CA LEU A 93 15.20 31.28 7.37
C LEU A 93 15.80 30.71 8.66
N GLU A 94 16.98 31.15 9.08
CA GLU A 94 17.66 30.75 10.34
C GLU A 94 16.85 31.08 11.60
N LYS A 95 15.90 32.01 11.51
CA LYS A 95 15.00 32.40 12.60
C LYS A 95 13.75 31.52 12.70
N THR A 96 13.54 30.63 11.75
CA THR A 96 12.36 29.76 11.71
C THR A 96 12.35 28.81 12.90
N GLU A 97 11.20 28.68 13.53
CA GLU A 97 10.89 27.68 14.54
C GLU A 97 9.96 26.63 13.94
N VAL A 98 10.20 25.36 14.26
CA VAL A 98 9.45 24.22 13.73
C VAL A 98 8.73 23.52 14.87
N PHE A 99 7.42 23.33 14.72
CA PHE A 99 6.56 22.70 15.70
C PHE A 99 5.89 21.47 15.08
N LEU A 100 5.73 20.43 15.91
CA LEU A 100 4.99 19.22 15.57
C LEU A 100 3.71 19.16 16.39
N GLU A 101 2.62 18.72 15.75
CA GLU A 101 1.31 18.56 16.39
C GLU A 101 0.83 19.82 17.15
N GLU A 102 1.15 21.00 16.62
CA GLU A 102 0.84 22.30 17.25
C GLU A 102 -0.67 22.51 17.33
N VAL A 103 -1.17 22.76 18.55
CA VAL A 103 -2.61 22.87 18.80
C VAL A 103 -3.17 24.18 18.22
N THR A 104 -4.30 24.09 17.53
CA THR A 104 -5.05 25.22 16.97
C THR A 104 -5.86 25.96 18.06
N GLY A 105 -5.13 26.51 19.03
CA GLY A 105 -5.70 27.16 20.19
C GLY A 105 -6.29 28.55 19.91
N LYS A 106 -5.85 29.26 18.86
CA LYS A 106 -6.40 30.59 18.55
C LYS A 106 -7.82 30.50 18.00
N SER A 107 -8.02 29.59 17.04
CA SER A 107 -9.30 29.28 16.38
C SER A 107 -10.27 28.50 17.25
N ASN A 108 -9.85 28.08 18.44
CA ASN A 108 -10.60 27.22 19.37
C ASN A 108 -11.05 25.88 18.77
N THR A 109 -10.42 25.42 17.68
CA THR A 109 -10.77 24.16 17.01
C THR A 109 -10.13 22.94 17.68
N GLN A 110 -9.05 23.14 18.46
CA GLN A 110 -8.36 22.09 19.24
C GLN A 110 -7.81 20.93 18.38
N ARG A 111 -7.55 21.20 17.10
CA ARG A 111 -6.83 20.30 16.19
C ARG A 111 -5.33 20.47 16.33
N ARG A 112 -4.57 19.62 15.66
CA ARG A 112 -3.11 19.60 15.72
C ARG A 112 -2.57 19.68 14.30
N MET A 113 -1.87 20.77 13.99
CA MET A 113 -1.17 20.92 12.71
C MET A 113 0.04 19.99 12.71
N ASP A 114 0.17 19.12 11.70
CA ASP A 114 1.20 18.09 11.67
C ASP A 114 2.62 18.69 11.76
N ILE A 115 2.91 19.68 10.91
CA ILE A 115 4.12 20.49 10.99
C ILE A 115 3.74 21.96 10.82
N TYR A 116 4.24 22.80 11.72
CA TYR A 116 4.05 24.25 11.65
C TYR A 116 5.39 24.99 11.69
N LEU A 117 5.66 25.80 10.67
CA LEU A 117 6.81 26.68 10.58
C LEU A 117 6.38 28.09 10.95
N ARG A 118 7.07 28.70 11.91
CA ARG A 118 6.88 30.10 12.29
C ARG A 118 8.18 30.87 12.14
N CYS A 119 8.13 32.02 11.48
CA CYS A 119 9.27 32.93 11.42
C CYS A 119 8.82 34.35 11.73
N GLN A 120 9.50 35.00 12.67
CA GLN A 120 9.28 36.41 13.04
C GLN A 120 10.51 37.24 12.70
N VAL A 121 10.34 38.31 11.93
CA VAL A 121 11.41 39.23 11.55
C VAL A 121 10.94 40.67 11.74
N GLY A 122 11.35 41.30 12.85
CA GLY A 122 10.81 42.60 13.23
C GLY A 122 9.29 42.49 13.45
N ASP A 123 8.52 43.32 12.75
CA ASP A 123 7.05 43.31 12.80
C ASP A 123 6.41 42.28 11.83
N GLU A 124 7.19 41.69 10.93
CA GLU A 124 6.69 40.73 9.94
C GLU A 124 6.65 39.30 10.50
N SER A 125 5.51 38.64 10.33
CA SER A 125 5.26 37.29 10.83
C SER A 125 4.81 36.34 9.73
N TYR A 126 5.41 35.16 9.68
CA TYR A 126 5.19 34.15 8.65
C TYR A 126 4.77 32.82 9.25
N GLY A 127 3.75 32.19 8.65
CA GLY A 127 3.25 30.88 9.09
C GLY A 127 3.05 29.92 7.93
N ILE A 128 3.71 28.77 7.97
CA ILE A 128 3.48 27.68 7.00
C ILE A 128 2.98 26.45 7.77
N CYS A 129 1.81 25.96 7.44
CA CYS A 129 1.30 24.69 7.95
C CYS A 129 1.47 23.62 6.89
N ILE A 130 2.11 22.51 7.22
CA ILE A 130 2.21 21.33 6.35
C ILE A 130 1.33 20.25 6.97
N GLU A 131 0.27 19.88 6.27
CA GLU A 131 -0.57 18.74 6.62
C GLU A 131 -0.07 17.51 5.87
N ASN A 132 0.32 16.48 6.62
CA ASN A 132 0.93 15.27 6.09
C ASN A 132 -0.13 14.18 5.96
N LYS A 133 -0.33 13.65 4.75
CA LYS A 133 -1.30 12.57 4.47
C LYS A 133 -0.65 11.49 3.60
N PRO A 134 0.23 10.64 4.16
CA PRO A 134 0.87 9.56 3.40
C PRO A 134 -0.09 8.45 2.96
N TYR A 135 -1.13 8.15 3.76
CA TYR A 135 -1.94 6.93 3.59
C TYR A 135 -3.46 7.13 3.67
N ALA A 136 -3.94 8.29 4.13
CA ALA A 136 -5.30 8.43 4.67
C ALA A 136 -6.18 9.43 3.92
N ALA A 137 -7.50 9.27 4.12
CA ALA A 137 -8.54 10.21 3.71
C ALA A 137 -8.62 11.40 4.68
N ASP A 138 -9.02 12.56 4.18
CA ASP A 138 -9.02 13.81 4.95
C ASP A 138 -10.10 13.85 6.04
N GLN A 139 -9.81 14.58 7.12
CA GLN A 139 -10.80 14.91 8.13
C GLN A 139 -11.65 16.10 7.70
N SER A 140 -12.94 16.07 8.03
CA SER A 140 -13.88 17.17 7.73
C SER A 140 -13.36 18.50 8.28
N ASN A 141 -13.44 19.59 7.50
CA ASN A 141 -13.02 20.97 7.77
C ASN A 141 -11.56 21.16 8.22
N GLN A 142 -10.68 20.18 8.05
CA GLN A 142 -9.35 20.22 8.65
C GLN A 142 -8.48 21.37 8.13
N LEU A 143 -8.38 21.51 6.81
CA LEU A 143 -7.58 22.58 6.20
C LEU A 143 -8.18 23.97 6.44
N ILE A 144 -9.52 24.05 6.50
CA ILE A 144 -10.24 25.29 6.87
C ILE A 144 -9.84 25.73 8.27
N ASP A 145 -9.85 24.82 9.24
CA ASP A 145 -9.52 25.12 10.63
C ASP A 145 -8.07 25.61 10.77
N TYR A 146 -7.11 24.98 10.07
CA TYR A 146 -5.71 25.44 10.06
C TYR A 146 -5.51 26.79 9.40
N TYR A 147 -6.20 27.03 8.28
CA TYR A 147 -6.12 28.31 7.62
C TYR A 147 -6.67 29.44 8.50
N HIS A 148 -7.76 29.19 9.23
CA HIS A 148 -8.29 30.13 10.22
C HIS A 148 -7.32 30.34 11.38
N GLU A 149 -6.71 29.29 11.90
CA GLU A 149 -5.67 29.38 12.93
C GLU A 149 -4.53 30.29 12.50
N LEU A 150 -3.98 30.10 11.29
CA LEU A 150 -2.88 30.94 10.77
C LEU A 150 -3.29 32.41 10.64
N LYS A 151 -4.55 32.68 10.26
CA LYS A 151 -5.08 34.03 10.18
C LYS A 151 -5.21 34.69 11.55
N GLU A 152 -5.71 33.96 12.55
CA GLU A 152 -5.89 34.47 13.91
C GLU A 152 -4.58 34.61 14.70
N ARG A 153 -3.54 33.86 14.30
CA ARG A 153 -2.16 34.08 14.76
C ARG A 153 -1.56 35.40 14.24
N GLY A 154 -2.23 36.08 13.29
CA GLY A 154 -1.86 37.42 12.85
C GLY A 154 -0.66 37.47 11.90
N HIS A 155 -0.41 36.39 11.15
CA HIS A 155 0.72 36.36 10.20
C HIS A 155 0.51 37.34 9.04
N SER A 156 1.56 38.12 8.73
CA SER A 156 1.66 38.95 7.53
C SER A 156 1.52 38.12 6.25
N SER A 157 2.04 36.90 6.25
CA SER A 157 1.88 35.94 5.16
C SER A 157 1.72 34.53 5.71
N ARG A 158 0.80 33.78 5.11
CA ARG A 158 0.45 32.42 5.53
C ARG A 158 0.38 31.47 4.34
N HIS A 159 0.69 30.21 4.57
CA HIS A 159 0.62 29.20 3.53
C HIS A 159 0.23 27.83 4.10
N ILE A 160 -0.63 27.11 3.38
CA ILE A 160 -0.99 25.72 3.66
C ILE A 160 -0.32 24.84 2.62
N VAL A 161 0.41 23.82 3.07
CA VAL A 161 0.97 22.77 2.22
C VAL A 161 0.21 21.49 2.53
N TYR A 162 -0.42 20.91 1.51
CA TYR A 162 -1.04 19.59 1.59
C TYR A 162 -0.10 18.57 0.96
N LEU A 163 0.46 17.67 1.77
CA LEU A 163 1.40 16.64 1.33
C LEU A 163 0.69 15.28 1.19
N ASN A 164 0.35 14.89 -0.03
CA ASN A 164 -0.34 13.64 -0.35
C ASN A 164 0.09 13.10 -1.73
N GLU A 165 0.34 11.79 -1.82
CA GLU A 165 0.78 11.20 -3.10
C GLU A 165 -0.37 10.99 -4.10
N TYR A 166 -1.50 10.46 -3.62
CA TYR A 166 -2.48 9.79 -4.48
C TYR A 166 -3.57 10.74 -5.01
N ASN A 167 -3.96 11.74 -4.23
CA ASN A 167 -5.05 12.65 -4.54
C ASN A 167 -4.50 14.06 -4.79
N GLY A 168 -4.59 14.55 -6.02
CA GLY A 168 -4.09 15.88 -6.41
C GLY A 168 -4.79 17.07 -5.74
N THR A 169 -5.82 16.81 -4.94
CA THR A 169 -6.59 17.78 -4.15
C THR A 169 -7.12 17.11 -2.88
N PRO A 170 -7.22 17.85 -1.77
CA PRO A 170 -7.95 17.41 -0.58
C PRO A 170 -9.42 17.06 -0.90
N ASP A 171 -10.02 16.18 -0.10
CA ASP A 171 -11.45 15.87 -0.12
C ASP A 171 -12.28 17.15 0.14
N GLU A 172 -13.41 17.30 -0.57
CA GLU A 172 -14.32 18.44 -0.42
C GLU A 172 -14.82 18.62 1.01
N LYS A 173 -14.85 17.54 1.80
CA LYS A 173 -15.18 17.61 3.23
C LYS A 173 -14.15 18.40 4.03
N SER A 174 -12.88 18.41 3.62
CA SER A 174 -11.80 19.14 4.29
C SER A 174 -11.79 20.62 3.92
N VAL A 175 -12.01 20.92 2.63
CA VAL A 175 -12.15 22.27 2.10
C VAL A 175 -12.97 22.27 0.81
N ASP A 176 -13.94 23.17 0.71
CA ASP A 176 -14.73 23.34 -0.52
C ASP A 176 -13.84 23.77 -1.70
N ALA A 177 -14.12 23.22 -2.88
CA ALA A 177 -13.32 23.46 -4.08
C ALA A 177 -13.18 24.95 -4.43
N ARG A 178 -14.20 25.79 -4.19
CA ARG A 178 -14.13 27.24 -4.46
C ARG A 178 -13.20 27.96 -3.48
N VAL A 179 -13.19 27.52 -2.23
CA VAL A 179 -12.27 28.06 -1.20
C VAL A 179 -10.84 27.68 -1.55
N LEU A 180 -10.61 26.43 -1.93
CA LEU A 180 -9.30 25.94 -2.34
C LEU A 180 -8.76 26.68 -3.58
N GLU A 181 -9.60 26.88 -4.60
CA GLU A 181 -9.21 27.65 -5.79
C GLU A 181 -8.88 29.11 -5.46
N LYS A 182 -9.57 29.71 -4.48
CA LYS A 182 -9.21 31.03 -3.97
C LYS A 182 -7.82 31.02 -3.33
N TRP A 183 -7.52 30.06 -2.44
CA TRP A 183 -6.20 29.99 -1.81
C TRP A 183 -5.08 29.76 -2.82
N LYS A 184 -5.30 28.96 -3.87
CA LYS A 184 -4.35 28.80 -4.97
C LYS A 184 -4.10 30.13 -5.69
N LYS A 185 -5.17 30.86 -6.03
CA LYS A 185 -5.08 32.17 -6.69
C LYS A 185 -4.34 33.21 -5.83
N ASP A 186 -4.60 33.19 -4.52
CA ASP A 186 -3.99 34.08 -3.54
C ASP A 186 -2.57 33.60 -3.14
N LYS A 187 -2.08 32.48 -3.71
CA LYS A 187 -0.79 31.82 -3.42
C LYS A 187 -0.60 31.42 -1.94
N GLU A 188 -1.69 31.10 -1.26
CA GLU A 188 -1.71 30.68 0.15
C GLU A 188 -1.86 29.15 0.30
N TYR A 189 -1.81 28.41 -0.81
CA TYR A 189 -1.90 26.95 -0.81
C TYR A 189 -0.96 26.31 -1.85
N SER A 190 -0.32 25.21 -1.47
CA SER A 190 0.40 24.29 -2.36
C SER A 190 -0.01 22.85 -2.10
N HIS A 191 -0.15 22.08 -3.18
CA HIS A 191 -0.21 20.63 -3.11
C HIS A 191 1.17 20.05 -3.44
N LEU A 192 1.64 19.12 -2.63
CA LEU A 192 2.87 18.37 -2.85
C LEU A 192 2.59 16.88 -2.79
N ARG A 193 3.23 16.15 -3.68
CA ARG A 193 3.37 14.70 -3.58
C ARG A 193 4.64 14.34 -2.82
N PHE A 194 4.71 13.13 -2.27
CA PHE A 194 5.97 12.64 -1.71
C PHE A 194 7.03 12.53 -2.81
N SER A 195 6.63 12.19 -4.04
CA SER A 195 7.51 12.23 -5.21
C SER A 195 8.15 13.60 -5.47
N ASP A 196 7.46 14.68 -5.12
CA ASP A 196 7.96 16.05 -5.36
C ASP A 196 9.10 16.40 -4.39
N LEU A 197 9.16 15.74 -3.23
CA LEU A 197 10.24 15.91 -2.24
C LEU A 197 11.58 15.36 -2.73
N ILE A 198 11.61 14.47 -3.73
CA ILE A 198 12.85 13.83 -4.20
C ILE A 198 13.86 14.86 -4.73
N GLY A 199 13.40 15.90 -5.41
CA GLY A 199 14.27 16.97 -5.91
C GLY A 199 14.97 17.70 -4.76
N TRP A 200 14.18 18.07 -3.74
CA TRP A 200 14.66 18.70 -2.52
C TRP A 200 15.65 17.80 -1.76
N LEU A 201 15.31 16.53 -1.53
CA LEU A 201 16.17 15.58 -0.81
C LEU A 201 17.50 15.37 -1.53
N LYS A 202 17.51 15.25 -2.87
CA LYS A 202 18.75 15.15 -3.64
C LYS A 202 19.61 16.41 -3.54
N ALA A 203 19.00 17.58 -3.58
CA ALA A 203 19.74 18.83 -3.39
C ALA A 203 20.34 18.91 -1.98
N CYS A 204 19.58 18.53 -0.95
CA CYS A 204 20.07 18.43 0.42
C CYS A 204 21.24 17.46 0.52
N GLN A 205 21.18 16.31 -0.15
CA GLN A 205 22.26 15.33 -0.16
C GLN A 205 23.56 15.88 -0.76
N VAL A 206 23.47 16.66 -1.84
CA VAL A 206 24.61 17.28 -2.52
C VAL A 206 25.28 18.33 -1.63
N GLU A 207 24.50 19.16 -0.95
CA GLU A 207 25.01 20.20 -0.03
C GLU A 207 25.47 19.61 1.32
N CYS A 208 24.95 18.45 1.72
CA CYS A 208 25.22 17.87 3.03
C CYS A 208 26.66 17.36 3.15
N GLN A 209 27.41 17.94 4.08
CA GLN A 209 28.79 17.53 4.35
C GLN A 209 28.89 16.30 5.27
N ASN A 210 27.86 16.02 6.07
CA ASN A 210 27.87 14.93 7.03
C ASN A 210 27.42 13.62 6.37
N HIS A 211 28.29 12.61 6.37
CA HIS A 211 28.01 11.32 5.73
C HIS A 211 26.78 10.62 6.31
N SER A 212 26.58 10.62 7.64
CA SER A 212 25.44 9.95 8.26
C SER A 212 24.11 10.60 7.91
N VAL A 213 24.07 11.93 7.83
CA VAL A 213 22.87 12.68 7.39
C VAL A 213 22.62 12.44 5.90
N SER A 214 23.67 12.49 5.07
CA SER A 214 23.59 12.23 3.63
C SER A 214 23.08 10.81 3.32
N GLU A 215 23.53 9.81 4.09
CA GLU A 215 23.03 8.42 3.99
C GLU A 215 21.58 8.31 4.45
N PHE A 216 21.20 8.95 5.56
CA PHE A 216 19.80 8.99 6.00
C PHE A 216 18.88 9.59 4.93
N ILE A 217 19.30 10.67 4.28
CA ILE A 217 18.57 11.29 3.16
C ILE A 217 18.49 10.33 1.97
N ALA A 218 19.55 9.57 1.67
CA ALA A 218 19.55 8.55 0.62
C ALA A 218 18.51 7.45 0.92
N GLN A 219 18.48 6.96 2.15
CA GLN A 219 17.52 5.96 2.62
C GLN A 219 16.08 6.49 2.59
N LEU A 220 15.85 7.74 3.00
CA LEU A 220 14.54 8.39 2.89
C LEU A 220 14.09 8.52 1.43
N THR A 221 15.00 8.88 0.53
CA THR A 221 14.75 8.98 -0.92
C THR A 221 14.32 7.62 -1.46
N LYS A 222 15.07 6.54 -1.15
CA LYS A 222 14.72 5.17 -1.54
C LYS A 222 13.38 4.73 -0.96
N PHE A 223 13.13 5.03 0.32
CA PHE A 223 11.86 4.73 0.97
C PHE A 223 10.69 5.39 0.22
N ILE A 224 10.79 6.68 -0.11
CA ILE A 224 9.74 7.39 -0.85
C ILE A 224 9.52 6.76 -2.23
N GLN A 225 10.59 6.47 -2.95
CA GLN A 225 10.52 5.84 -4.27
C GLN A 225 9.82 4.47 -4.20
N LYS A 226 10.20 3.62 -3.24
CA LYS A 226 9.56 2.31 -3.03
C LYS A 226 8.10 2.45 -2.61
N GLN A 227 7.84 3.25 -1.58
CA GLN A 227 6.53 3.32 -0.93
C GLN A 227 5.46 4.05 -1.73
N PHE A 228 5.83 5.13 -2.43
CA PHE A 228 4.87 6.04 -3.07
C PHE A 228 4.92 5.96 -4.59
N MET A 229 6.04 5.56 -5.18
CA MET A 229 6.21 5.48 -6.63
C MET A 229 6.20 4.05 -7.18
N GLY A 230 6.14 3.03 -6.32
CA GLY A 230 6.20 1.62 -6.74
C GLY A 230 7.54 1.25 -7.39
N ILE A 231 8.59 2.00 -7.11
CA ILE A 231 9.95 1.70 -7.54
C ILE A 231 10.49 0.63 -6.58
N GLU A 232 10.24 -0.64 -6.88
CA GLU A 232 10.98 -1.74 -6.26
C GLU A 232 12.44 -1.72 -6.73
N ASP A 233 13.28 -2.66 -6.30
CA ASP A 233 14.62 -2.83 -6.87
C ASP A 233 14.48 -3.19 -8.36
N MET A 234 14.34 -2.16 -9.18
CA MET A 234 13.97 -2.10 -10.59
C MET A 234 14.99 -2.79 -11.52
N ASN A 235 15.90 -3.60 -11.01
CA ASN A 235 16.94 -4.24 -11.81
C ASN A 235 16.44 -5.50 -12.54
N GLU A 236 15.58 -6.32 -11.92
CA GLU A 236 15.14 -7.57 -12.55
C GLU A 236 14.06 -7.34 -13.60
N ASP A 237 12.97 -6.65 -13.24
CA ASP A 237 11.88 -6.35 -14.18
C ASP A 237 12.35 -5.57 -15.41
N ASN A 238 13.21 -4.57 -15.23
CA ASN A 238 13.78 -3.84 -16.38
C ASN A 238 14.71 -4.73 -17.20
N ALA A 239 15.51 -5.60 -16.57
CA ALA A 239 16.35 -6.52 -17.31
C ALA A 239 15.53 -7.52 -18.13
N ILE A 240 14.41 -8.01 -17.59
CA ILE A 240 13.46 -8.86 -18.31
C ILE A 240 12.82 -8.05 -19.45
N LEU A 241 12.37 -6.83 -19.18
CA LEU A 241 11.74 -5.95 -20.18
C LEU A 241 12.68 -5.62 -21.34
N ASP A 242 13.96 -5.40 -21.06
CA ASP A 242 15.00 -5.15 -22.08
C ASP A 242 15.20 -6.36 -22.99
N ILE A 243 15.16 -7.59 -22.43
CA ILE A 243 15.20 -8.82 -23.21
C ILE A 243 13.93 -8.96 -24.07
N ILE A 244 12.76 -8.68 -23.51
CA ILE A 244 11.49 -8.73 -24.25
C ILE A 244 11.53 -7.76 -25.44
N LYS A 245 12.01 -6.53 -25.23
CA LYS A 245 12.07 -5.46 -26.24
C LYS A 245 13.23 -5.58 -27.23
N GLN A 246 14.13 -6.55 -27.04
CA GLN A 246 15.37 -6.65 -27.81
C GLN A 246 15.14 -6.69 -29.33
N ASN A 247 14.10 -7.40 -29.80
CA ASN A 247 13.71 -7.43 -31.21
C ASN A 247 12.26 -7.93 -31.40
N ALA A 248 11.77 -7.88 -32.65
CA ALA A 248 10.40 -8.30 -32.96
C ALA A 248 10.10 -9.78 -32.61
N ALA A 249 11.10 -10.67 -32.66
CA ALA A 249 10.91 -12.08 -32.37
C ALA A 249 10.75 -12.35 -30.87
N THR A 250 11.46 -11.61 -30.02
CA THR A 250 11.31 -11.70 -28.55
C THR A 250 9.95 -11.13 -28.12
N ILE A 251 9.51 -10.02 -28.71
CA ILE A 251 8.18 -9.45 -28.44
C ILE A 251 7.07 -10.45 -28.78
N ASP A 252 7.09 -11.03 -29.98
CA ASP A 252 6.08 -12.01 -30.40
C ASP A 252 6.10 -13.28 -29.52
N ALA A 253 7.29 -13.78 -29.17
CA ALA A 253 7.43 -14.93 -28.28
C ALA A 253 6.83 -14.64 -26.88
N SER A 254 7.08 -13.46 -26.31
CA SER A 254 6.52 -13.04 -25.02
C SER A 254 5.00 -12.98 -25.03
N ILE A 255 4.39 -12.42 -26.09
CA ILE A 255 2.93 -12.38 -26.24
C ILE A 255 2.36 -13.81 -26.31
N LYS A 256 3.02 -14.73 -27.01
CA LYS A 256 2.57 -16.14 -27.09
C LYS A 256 2.65 -16.87 -25.75
N VAL A 257 3.73 -16.66 -24.99
CA VAL A 257 3.86 -17.19 -23.64
C VAL A 257 2.73 -16.65 -22.77
N SER A 258 2.53 -15.32 -22.74
CA SER A 258 1.48 -14.66 -21.98
C SER A 258 0.09 -15.21 -22.32
N ASN A 259 -0.26 -15.33 -23.60
CA ASN A 259 -1.54 -15.89 -24.04
C ASN A 259 -1.74 -17.37 -23.64
N THR A 260 -0.66 -18.10 -23.36
CA THR A 260 -0.71 -19.51 -22.95
C THR A 260 -0.79 -19.66 -21.43
N VAL A 261 -0.35 -18.67 -20.65
CA VAL A 261 -0.40 -18.68 -19.19
C VAL A 261 -1.82 -18.86 -18.67
N ASP A 262 -2.81 -18.17 -19.26
CA ASP A 262 -4.21 -18.32 -18.84
C ASP A 262 -4.72 -19.75 -19.05
N ARG A 263 -4.33 -20.40 -20.15
CA ARG A 263 -4.67 -21.80 -20.40
C ARG A 263 -4.00 -22.72 -19.39
N MET A 264 -2.71 -22.53 -19.12
CA MET A 264 -1.99 -23.29 -18.09
C MET A 264 -2.65 -23.15 -16.71
N LYS A 265 -3.07 -21.93 -16.32
CA LYS A 265 -3.79 -21.71 -15.05
C LYS A 265 -5.08 -22.54 -14.98
N LYS A 266 -5.87 -22.57 -16.07
CA LYS A 266 -7.08 -23.41 -16.15
C LYS A 266 -6.76 -24.90 -16.07
N GLU A 267 -5.70 -25.37 -16.73
CA GLU A 267 -5.25 -26.76 -16.66
C GLU A 267 -4.79 -27.15 -15.24
N LEU A 268 -4.10 -26.25 -14.53
CA LEU A 268 -3.74 -26.43 -13.13
C LEU A 268 -4.98 -26.46 -12.23
N ILE A 269 -5.98 -25.60 -12.45
CA ILE A 269 -7.25 -25.68 -11.71
C ILE A 269 -7.97 -27.00 -11.98
N ALA A 270 -7.96 -27.50 -13.21
CA ALA A 270 -8.51 -28.82 -13.52
C ALA A 270 -7.77 -29.94 -12.77
N LYS A 271 -6.43 -29.86 -12.69
CA LYS A 271 -5.61 -30.76 -11.85
C LYS A 271 -5.99 -30.65 -10.38
N LEU A 272 -6.14 -29.44 -9.84
CA LEU A 272 -6.53 -29.20 -8.45
C LEU A 272 -7.86 -29.89 -8.13
N LYS A 273 -8.85 -29.84 -9.03
CA LYS A 273 -10.11 -30.57 -8.85
C LYS A 273 -9.90 -32.08 -8.72
N VAL A 274 -9.05 -32.66 -9.57
CA VAL A 274 -8.73 -34.09 -9.55
C VAL A 274 -8.05 -34.45 -8.23
N ASP A 275 -7.07 -33.65 -7.81
CA ASP A 275 -6.33 -33.88 -6.56
C ASP A 275 -7.24 -33.77 -5.34
N LEU A 276 -8.14 -32.76 -5.30
CA LEU A 276 -9.13 -32.61 -4.24
C LEU A 276 -10.04 -33.84 -4.16
N LEU A 277 -10.58 -34.32 -5.28
CA LEU A 277 -11.44 -35.52 -5.30
C LEU A 277 -10.69 -36.78 -4.86
N ALA A 278 -9.42 -36.91 -5.22
CA ALA A 278 -8.60 -38.07 -4.84
C ALA A 278 -8.23 -38.08 -3.36
N LYS A 279 -8.04 -36.90 -2.76
CA LYS A 279 -7.56 -36.73 -1.37
C LYS A 279 -8.68 -36.53 -0.36
N TYR A 280 -9.82 -36.00 -0.80
CA TYR A 280 -11.00 -35.80 0.02
C TYR A 280 -11.54 -37.13 0.55
N LYS A 281 -11.77 -37.19 1.86
CA LYS A 281 -12.36 -38.34 2.54
C LYS A 281 -13.82 -38.02 2.83
N LYS A 282 -14.73 -38.78 2.22
CA LYS A 282 -16.18 -38.58 2.37
C LYS A 282 -16.64 -38.98 3.77
N THR A 283 -16.51 -38.07 4.73
CA THR A 283 -16.97 -38.25 6.11
C THR A 283 -18.02 -37.22 6.51
N ASP A 284 -17.68 -35.92 6.54
CA ASP A 284 -18.48 -34.93 7.29
C ASP A 284 -19.19 -33.86 6.44
N TYR A 285 -18.76 -33.68 5.19
CA TYR A 285 -19.34 -32.75 4.21
C TYR A 285 -19.20 -33.35 2.81
N GLU A 286 -19.96 -32.89 1.81
CA GLU A 286 -19.82 -33.26 0.40
C GLU A 286 -19.12 -32.17 -0.41
N LEU A 287 -18.24 -32.57 -1.33
CA LEU A 287 -17.47 -31.64 -2.16
C LEU A 287 -18.19 -31.34 -3.50
N ASP A 288 -18.47 -30.07 -3.77
CA ASP A 288 -19.00 -29.58 -5.05
C ASP A 288 -18.01 -28.65 -5.76
N LEU A 289 -17.53 -29.11 -6.92
CA LEU A 289 -16.52 -28.47 -7.77
C LEU A 289 -17.11 -27.90 -9.07
N SER A 290 -18.43 -27.78 -9.15
CA SER A 290 -19.15 -27.35 -10.35
C SER A 290 -18.95 -25.86 -10.66
N TYR A 291 -18.55 -25.07 -9.65
CA TYR A 291 -18.52 -23.61 -9.70
C TYR A 291 -17.12 -23.01 -9.84
N ILE A 292 -16.17 -23.76 -10.41
CA ILE A 292 -14.78 -23.34 -10.59
C ILE A 292 -14.23 -23.83 -11.93
N GLY A 293 -13.32 -23.11 -12.57
CA GLY A 293 -12.55 -23.58 -13.73
C GLY A 293 -12.38 -22.59 -14.88
N GLU A 294 -13.18 -21.53 -14.96
CA GLU A 294 -13.11 -20.56 -16.05
C GLU A 294 -12.34 -19.29 -15.68
N GLY A 295 -12.04 -19.10 -14.40
CA GLY A 295 -11.35 -17.90 -13.89
C GLY A 295 -12.29 -16.71 -13.76
N ARG A 296 -13.60 -16.94 -13.67
CA ARG A 296 -14.57 -15.87 -13.39
C ARG A 296 -14.47 -15.43 -11.94
N ARG A 297 -14.90 -14.19 -11.68
CA ARG A 297 -15.07 -13.69 -10.31
C ARG A 297 -16.07 -14.56 -9.55
N TYR A 298 -15.80 -14.84 -8.28
CA TYR A 298 -16.65 -15.64 -7.39
C TYR A 298 -16.78 -17.12 -7.78
N GLU A 299 -15.84 -17.62 -8.56
CA GLU A 299 -15.68 -19.06 -8.69
C GLU A 299 -15.27 -19.66 -7.36
N GLN A 300 -15.86 -20.81 -7.04
CA GLN A 300 -15.83 -21.37 -5.70
C GLN A 300 -15.82 -22.89 -5.70
N ILE A 301 -15.28 -23.43 -4.62
CA ILE A 301 -15.38 -24.82 -4.22
C ILE A 301 -16.28 -24.84 -2.98
N ARG A 302 -17.33 -25.65 -3.03
CA ARG A 302 -18.33 -25.72 -1.97
C ARG A 302 -18.19 -27.02 -1.20
N PHE A 303 -18.30 -26.91 0.12
CA PHE A 303 -18.24 -28.01 1.06
C PHE A 303 -19.60 -28.08 1.74
N ILE A 304 -20.49 -28.84 1.11
CA ILE A 304 -21.91 -28.95 1.46
C ILE A 304 -22.06 -29.76 2.73
N ILE A 305 -22.76 -29.23 3.71
CA ILE A 305 -22.94 -29.86 5.02
C ILE A 305 -24.28 -30.61 5.00
N PRO A 306 -24.31 -31.96 5.08
CA PRO A 306 -25.56 -32.71 5.04
C PRO A 306 -26.52 -32.28 6.15
N GLY A 307 -27.75 -31.93 5.78
CA GLY A 307 -28.79 -31.50 6.71
C GLY A 307 -28.72 -30.01 7.10
N TYR A 308 -27.79 -29.23 6.53
CA TYR A 308 -27.69 -27.79 6.75
C TYR A 308 -27.88 -27.03 5.44
N ASP A 309 -29.12 -26.58 5.19
CA ASP A 309 -29.52 -26.01 3.89
C ASP A 309 -29.25 -24.49 3.78
N MET A 310 -28.85 -23.84 4.87
CA MET A 310 -28.65 -22.38 4.90
C MET A 310 -27.36 -21.94 4.19
N GLY A 311 -26.35 -22.82 4.08
CA GLY A 311 -25.04 -22.47 3.54
C GLY A 311 -24.06 -23.62 3.46
N TRP A 312 -22.80 -23.29 3.21
CA TRP A 312 -21.69 -24.24 3.08
C TRP A 312 -20.37 -23.59 3.49
N VAL A 313 -19.40 -24.41 3.91
CA VAL A 313 -18.01 -23.93 3.99
C VAL A 313 -17.52 -23.73 2.55
N CYS A 314 -16.89 -22.59 2.29
CA CYS A 314 -16.66 -22.10 0.94
C CYS A 314 -15.21 -21.64 0.80
N PHE A 315 -14.56 -22.11 -0.25
CA PHE A 315 -13.33 -21.54 -0.79
C PHE A 315 -13.70 -20.81 -2.08
N GLU A 316 -13.53 -19.50 -2.14
CA GLU A 316 -13.97 -18.67 -3.28
C GLU A 316 -12.89 -17.67 -3.69
N PHE A 317 -12.78 -17.37 -4.98
CA PHE A 317 -11.94 -16.29 -5.47
C PHE A 317 -12.73 -14.97 -5.52
N ASP A 318 -12.36 -13.99 -4.69
CA ASP A 318 -13.01 -12.67 -4.67
C ASP A 318 -12.74 -11.91 -5.98
N ASN A 319 -11.64 -12.20 -6.67
CA ASN A 319 -11.28 -11.60 -7.95
C ASN A 319 -11.34 -12.60 -9.12
N ALA A 320 -11.48 -12.08 -10.33
CA ALA A 320 -11.33 -12.87 -11.56
C ALA A 320 -9.87 -13.29 -11.78
N GLY A 321 -9.65 -14.34 -12.58
CA GLY A 321 -8.33 -14.90 -12.84
C GLY A 321 -7.79 -15.79 -11.72
N PHE A 322 -8.69 -16.34 -10.89
CA PHE A 322 -8.37 -17.17 -9.71
C PHE A 322 -7.59 -16.40 -8.66
N ASP A 323 -7.93 -15.13 -8.41
CA ASP A 323 -7.16 -14.25 -7.53
C ASP A 323 -7.91 -13.94 -6.23
N ARG A 324 -7.15 -13.59 -5.18
CA ARG A 324 -7.66 -13.28 -3.84
C ARG A 324 -8.62 -14.35 -3.30
N PRO A 325 -8.13 -15.57 -3.03
CA PRO A 325 -8.96 -16.60 -2.43
C PRO A 325 -9.36 -16.21 -1.01
N ILE A 326 -10.61 -16.51 -0.66
CA ILE A 326 -11.18 -16.40 0.68
C ILE A 326 -11.72 -17.74 1.12
N LEU A 327 -11.60 -18.01 2.42
CA LEU A 327 -12.15 -19.20 3.06
C LEU A 327 -13.07 -18.81 4.21
N GLY A 328 -14.23 -19.47 4.31
CA GLY A 328 -15.16 -19.23 5.40
C GLY A 328 -16.49 -19.93 5.23
N ILE A 329 -17.51 -19.42 5.91
CA ILE A 329 -18.90 -19.89 5.80
C ILE A 329 -19.68 -18.93 4.91
N LYS A 330 -20.27 -19.46 3.84
CA LYS A 330 -21.11 -18.70 2.89
C LYS A 330 -22.53 -19.20 2.94
N PHE A 331 -23.48 -18.27 2.99
CA PHE A 331 -24.90 -18.57 3.01
C PHE A 331 -25.51 -18.43 1.61
N THR A 332 -26.58 -19.19 1.38
CA THR A 332 -27.33 -19.20 0.13
C THR A 332 -27.88 -17.82 -0.24
N SER A 333 -28.29 -17.03 0.75
CA SER A 333 -28.78 -15.66 0.57
C SER A 333 -28.59 -14.79 1.82
N VAL A 334 -28.81 -13.49 1.69
CA VAL A 334 -28.80 -12.55 2.83
C VAL A 334 -29.96 -12.85 3.79
N GLU A 335 -31.08 -13.36 3.29
CA GLU A 335 -32.23 -13.79 4.09
C GLU A 335 -31.86 -15.01 4.93
N ALA A 336 -31.12 -15.97 4.37
CA ALA A 336 -30.62 -17.12 5.12
C ALA A 336 -29.68 -16.69 6.26
N VAL A 337 -28.82 -15.70 6.03
CA VAL A 337 -27.96 -15.12 7.08
C VAL A 337 -28.79 -14.54 8.22
N LYS A 338 -29.86 -13.81 7.91
CA LYS A 338 -30.76 -13.20 8.91
C LYS A 338 -31.60 -14.24 9.67
N ALA A 339 -31.92 -15.36 9.02
CA ALA A 339 -32.72 -16.43 9.62
C ALA A 339 -31.91 -17.30 10.59
N CYS A 340 -30.60 -17.40 10.42
CA CYS A 340 -29.75 -18.24 11.27
C CYS A 340 -29.40 -17.56 12.60
N LEU A 341 -29.80 -18.20 13.71
CA LEU A 341 -29.53 -17.73 15.08
C LEU A 341 -28.04 -17.72 15.44
N HIS A 342 -27.22 -18.52 14.73
CA HIS A 342 -25.80 -18.68 15.01
C HIS A 342 -24.90 -17.71 14.23
N THR A 343 -25.44 -16.94 13.27
CA THR A 343 -24.69 -16.03 12.38
C THR A 343 -23.70 -15.13 13.12
N GLU A 344 -24.14 -14.42 14.16
CA GLU A 344 -23.27 -13.51 14.92
C GLU A 344 -22.16 -14.25 15.70
N GLY A 345 -22.44 -15.50 16.10
CA GLY A 345 -21.49 -16.36 16.80
C GLY A 345 -20.38 -16.89 15.90
N MET A 346 -20.65 -17.17 14.62
CA MET A 346 -19.68 -17.80 13.70
C MET A 346 -18.39 -16.99 13.56
N LYS A 347 -18.49 -15.67 13.40
CA LYS A 347 -17.31 -14.78 13.33
C LYS A 347 -16.51 -14.82 14.62
N THR A 348 -17.19 -14.80 15.75
CA THR A 348 -16.56 -14.84 17.07
C THR A 348 -15.80 -16.14 17.28
N VAL A 349 -16.39 -17.28 16.89
CA VAL A 349 -15.74 -18.59 16.94
C VAL A 349 -14.46 -18.59 16.12
N LEU A 350 -14.53 -18.19 14.84
CA LEU A 350 -13.35 -18.22 13.98
C LEU A 350 -12.27 -17.23 14.43
N ASN A 351 -12.62 -15.99 14.81
CA ASN A 351 -11.64 -15.01 15.31
C ASN A 351 -10.95 -15.48 16.60
N THR A 352 -11.66 -16.19 17.47
CA THR A 352 -11.08 -16.67 18.74
C THR A 352 -10.12 -17.84 18.51
N MET A 353 -10.46 -18.73 17.57
CA MET A 353 -9.76 -20.01 17.39
C MET A 353 -8.69 -19.96 16.30
N LEU A 354 -8.81 -19.03 15.34
CA LEU A 354 -7.83 -18.78 14.27
C LEU A 354 -7.08 -17.48 14.57
N THR A 355 -6.26 -17.49 15.62
CA THR A 355 -5.54 -16.30 16.11
C THR A 355 -4.54 -15.72 15.11
N ASP A 356 -4.11 -16.54 14.15
CA ASP A 356 -3.24 -16.15 13.04
C ASP A 356 -4.00 -15.54 11.85
N LYS A 357 -5.34 -15.56 11.85
CA LYS A 357 -6.18 -15.10 10.74
C LYS A 357 -7.02 -13.88 11.14
N LYS A 358 -7.08 -12.89 10.23
CA LYS A 358 -7.96 -11.73 10.37
C LYS A 358 -9.35 -12.06 9.79
N VAL A 359 -10.30 -12.45 10.65
CA VAL A 359 -11.65 -12.84 10.20
C VAL A 359 -12.56 -11.61 10.03
N SER A 360 -13.15 -11.52 8.85
CA SER A 360 -14.10 -10.49 8.42
C SER A 360 -15.49 -11.07 8.18
N SER A 361 -16.47 -10.21 7.91
CA SER A 361 -17.85 -10.60 7.62
C SER A 361 -18.46 -9.68 6.55
N SER A 362 -19.42 -10.18 5.79
CA SER A 362 -20.15 -9.45 4.75
C SER A 362 -21.59 -9.97 4.62
N ALA A 363 -22.38 -9.42 3.68
CA ALA A 363 -23.82 -9.68 3.58
C ALA A 363 -24.19 -11.17 3.44
N GLN A 364 -23.39 -11.98 2.75
CA GLN A 364 -23.61 -13.44 2.60
C GLN A 364 -22.53 -14.29 3.28
N TRP A 365 -21.54 -13.64 3.91
CA TRP A 365 -20.43 -14.31 4.57
C TRP A 365 -20.40 -13.92 6.04
N PRO A 366 -21.05 -14.68 6.93
CA PRO A 366 -21.00 -14.42 8.36
C PRO A 366 -19.57 -14.39 8.91
N ALA A 367 -18.69 -15.23 8.37
CA ALA A 367 -17.28 -15.24 8.74
C ALA A 367 -16.42 -15.74 7.58
N TYR A 368 -15.36 -15.00 7.24
CA TYR A 368 -14.36 -15.41 6.25
C TYR A 368 -13.00 -14.76 6.53
N TYR A 369 -11.93 -15.34 5.98
CA TYR A 369 -10.60 -14.75 5.96
C TYR A 369 -9.95 -14.96 4.59
N TYR A 370 -8.93 -14.17 4.28
CA TYR A 370 -8.14 -14.36 3.05
C TYR A 370 -7.23 -15.57 3.21
N PHE A 371 -7.32 -16.50 2.25
CA PHE A 371 -6.53 -17.72 2.24
C PHE A 371 -5.12 -17.43 1.71
N ASP A 372 -4.10 -18.01 2.35
CA ASP A 372 -2.72 -17.83 1.93
C ASP A 372 -2.26 -19.00 1.05
N PRO A 373 -1.50 -18.77 -0.03
CA PRO A 373 -1.08 -17.46 -0.55
C PRO A 373 -2.26 -16.67 -1.14
N GLN A 374 -2.23 -15.33 -1.03
CA GLN A 374 -3.33 -14.46 -1.44
C GLN A 374 -3.23 -13.94 -2.88
N ASP A 375 -2.01 -13.73 -3.37
CA ASP A 375 -1.76 -13.21 -4.72
C ASP A 375 -1.51 -14.35 -5.71
N TRP A 376 -2.61 -14.95 -6.19
CA TRP A 376 -2.53 -15.98 -7.22
C TRP A 376 -2.35 -15.38 -8.62
N LYS A 377 -2.55 -14.07 -8.77
CA LYS A 377 -2.38 -13.40 -10.05
C LYS A 377 -0.91 -13.12 -10.36
N GLY A 378 -0.22 -12.52 -9.40
CA GLY A 378 1.16 -12.05 -9.50
C GLY A 378 2.22 -13.03 -9.00
N SER A 379 1.88 -13.94 -8.06
CA SER A 379 2.82 -14.95 -7.56
C SER A 379 2.68 -16.31 -8.24
N SER A 380 3.80 -17.03 -8.36
CA SER A 380 3.87 -18.41 -8.83
C SER A 380 3.57 -19.45 -7.75
N GLU A 381 3.61 -19.06 -6.47
CA GLU A 381 3.55 -19.96 -5.30
C GLU A 381 2.35 -20.91 -5.34
N ALA A 382 1.14 -20.37 -5.48
CA ALA A 382 -0.08 -21.18 -5.54
C ALA A 382 -0.07 -22.20 -6.69
N TRP A 383 0.40 -21.76 -7.86
CA TRP A 383 0.45 -22.59 -9.06
C TRP A 383 1.44 -23.73 -8.93
N LEU A 384 2.59 -23.49 -8.29
CA LEU A 384 3.59 -24.51 -7.97
C LEU A 384 3.03 -25.52 -6.96
N MET A 385 2.36 -25.07 -5.91
CA MET A 385 1.70 -25.95 -4.94
C MET A 385 0.61 -26.82 -5.59
N ILE A 386 -0.14 -26.30 -6.57
CA ILE A 386 -1.09 -27.09 -7.35
C ILE A 386 -0.35 -28.13 -8.20
N ASN A 387 0.73 -27.73 -8.88
CA ASN A 387 1.52 -28.63 -9.71
C ASN A 387 2.08 -29.80 -8.87
N GLU A 388 2.60 -29.51 -7.68
CA GLU A 388 3.14 -30.49 -6.72
C GLU A 388 2.04 -31.28 -5.97
N GLY A 389 0.79 -30.82 -6.04
CA GLY A 389 -0.36 -31.43 -5.38
C GLY A 389 -0.53 -31.06 -3.90
N THR A 390 0.34 -30.23 -3.33
CA THR A 390 0.31 -29.79 -1.93
C THR A 390 -0.81 -28.79 -1.65
N MET A 391 -1.26 -28.03 -2.67
CA MET A 391 -2.38 -27.10 -2.51
C MET A 391 -3.69 -27.80 -2.12
N ALA A 392 -3.94 -28.98 -2.68
CA ALA A 392 -5.14 -29.75 -2.34
C ALA A 392 -5.13 -30.18 -0.86
N ASP A 393 -3.97 -30.58 -0.32
CA ASP A 393 -3.84 -30.94 1.10
C ASP A 393 -4.15 -29.73 1.99
N LYS A 394 -3.57 -28.58 1.66
CA LYS A 394 -3.76 -27.34 2.42
C LYS A 394 -5.21 -26.86 2.42
N ILE A 395 -5.87 -26.87 1.26
CA ILE A 395 -7.28 -26.49 1.16
C ILE A 395 -8.14 -27.40 2.02
N LEU A 396 -7.95 -28.72 1.94
CA LEU A 396 -8.71 -29.69 2.74
C LEU A 396 -8.45 -29.52 4.24
N GLU A 397 -7.20 -29.31 4.65
CA GLU A 397 -6.84 -29.12 6.06
C GLU A 397 -7.50 -27.86 6.66
N GLU A 398 -7.41 -26.72 5.99
CA GLU A 398 -8.00 -25.47 6.50
C GLU A 398 -9.53 -25.53 6.53
N ILE A 399 -10.12 -26.25 5.58
CA ILE A 399 -11.57 -26.41 5.52
C ILE A 399 -12.06 -27.35 6.60
N ASP A 400 -11.38 -28.47 6.83
CA ASP A 400 -11.65 -29.34 7.96
C ASP A 400 -11.57 -28.57 9.28
N LYS A 401 -10.59 -27.68 9.41
CA LYS A 401 -10.44 -26.82 10.60
C LYS A 401 -11.63 -25.88 10.77
N VAL A 402 -12.02 -25.14 9.73
CA VAL A 402 -13.19 -24.24 9.78
C VAL A 402 -14.47 -25.02 10.07
N PHE A 403 -14.69 -26.13 9.36
CA PHE A 403 -15.86 -26.99 9.54
C PHE A 403 -15.95 -27.50 10.99
N ARG A 404 -14.89 -28.10 11.53
CA ARG A 404 -14.90 -28.65 12.90
C ARG A 404 -15.14 -27.58 13.95
N LEU A 405 -14.48 -26.42 13.84
CA LEU A 405 -14.65 -25.32 14.80
C LEU A 405 -16.10 -24.84 14.88
N LEU A 406 -16.77 -24.74 13.73
CA LEU A 406 -18.17 -24.34 13.67
C LEU A 406 -19.12 -25.47 14.13
N SER A 407 -18.85 -26.71 13.72
CA SER A 407 -19.62 -27.89 14.13
C SER A 407 -19.59 -28.12 15.64
N GLU A 408 -18.41 -28.06 16.28
CA GLU A 408 -18.24 -28.24 17.73
C GLU A 408 -18.96 -27.18 18.57
N LYS A 409 -19.26 -26.03 17.97
CA LYS A 409 -20.01 -24.92 18.60
C LYS A 409 -21.49 -24.93 18.26
N GLY A 410 -21.97 -25.96 17.55
CA GLY A 410 -23.38 -26.08 17.16
C GLY A 410 -23.79 -25.03 16.12
N CYS A 411 -22.87 -24.48 15.34
CA CYS A 411 -23.22 -23.44 14.37
C CYS A 411 -24.04 -23.96 13.17
N PHE A 412 -24.12 -25.28 12.99
CA PHE A 412 -24.88 -25.94 11.91
C PHE A 412 -26.15 -26.66 12.41
N SER A 413 -26.57 -26.45 13.66
CA SER A 413 -27.88 -26.90 14.14
C SER A 413 -28.97 -25.85 13.89
N ASP A 414 -30.20 -26.31 13.69
CA ASP A 414 -31.40 -25.47 13.51
C ASP A 414 -31.75 -24.63 14.74
#